data_AF-A0A4Q0RUM6-F1
#
_entry.id   AF-A0A4Q0RUM6-F1
#
_cell.length_a   1.000
_cell.length_b   1.000
_cell.length_c   1.000
_cell.angle_alpha   90.00
_cell.angle_beta   90.00
_cell.angle_gamma   90.00
#
_symmetry.space_group_name_H-M   'P 1'
#
loop_
_entity.id
_entity.type
_entity.pdbx_description
1 polymer ?
#
loop_
_entity_poly.entity_id
_entity_poly.type
_entity_poly.pdbx_seq_one_letter_code
_entity_poly.pdbx_strand_id
1 'polypeptide(L)'
;MNYNWNWGIFFQPNPMGTGTYLDMLLAGLVLTLKTAALAWVIALITGSIVGVMRTLPSKGATWFGFAYVEFFRNMPLLVQLFLWFFVLPEILPKAAGLWLKQLPNAPFWTAAIGVGFFMSARVAVQLQAGILSLPRGQKMAATALGLTTVQGYRYVLLPMAFRIILPPLTSEFLNTIKNTAVAITIGLLELTGQARSMQEFSFQVFEAFTAATILYLLVNAVVVTAMRFLERWVAIPGYITGK
;
A
#
# COMPACT_ATOMS: atom_id res chain seq x y z
N MET A 1 -3.59 25.25 30.10
CA MET A 1 -2.92 23.93 30.13
C MET A 1 -1.44 24.18 30.37
N ASN A 2 -0.89 23.75 31.50
CA ASN A 2 0.54 23.84 31.79
C ASN A 2 1.24 22.60 31.22
N TYR A 3 1.46 22.59 29.91
CA TYR A 3 2.23 21.52 29.25
C TYR A 3 3.73 21.76 29.42
N ASN A 4 4.48 20.73 29.81
CA ASN A 4 5.92 20.80 29.99
C ASN A 4 6.64 20.32 28.72
N TRP A 5 6.95 21.28 27.84
CA TRP A 5 7.63 21.03 26.57
C TRP A 5 9.03 20.46 26.77
N ASN A 6 9.35 19.37 26.09
CA ASN A 6 10.66 18.73 26.14
C ASN A 6 11.09 18.19 24.78
N TRP A 7 11.50 19.07 23.87
CA TRP A 7 12.06 18.66 22.56
C TRP A 7 13.42 17.94 22.67
N GLY A 8 14.09 18.04 23.81
CA GLY A 8 15.31 17.28 24.10
C GLY A 8 15.06 15.78 24.32
N ILE A 9 13.80 15.36 24.47
CA ILE A 9 13.40 13.96 24.68
C ILE A 9 13.94 13.02 23.61
N PHE A 10 14.09 13.49 22.36
CA PHE A 10 14.55 12.65 21.26
C PHE A 10 15.97 12.11 21.45
N PHE A 11 16.80 12.80 22.23
CA PHE A 11 18.18 12.40 22.53
C PHE A 11 18.31 11.64 23.85
N GLN A 12 17.20 11.48 24.58
CA GLN A 12 17.21 10.71 25.83
C GLN A 12 17.19 9.21 25.53
N PRO A 13 17.82 8.38 26.38
CA PRO A 13 17.80 6.93 26.23
C PRO A 13 16.36 6.40 26.19
N ASN A 14 16.08 5.51 25.24
CA ASN A 14 14.79 4.85 25.18
C ASN A 14 14.69 3.73 26.24
N PRO A 15 13.48 3.29 26.62
CA PRO A 15 13.27 2.25 27.63
C PRO A 15 13.82 0.87 27.26
N MET A 16 14.15 0.64 25.98
CA MET A 16 14.72 -0.62 25.50
C MET A 16 16.23 -0.71 25.75
N GLY A 17 16.89 0.39 26.13
CA GLY A 17 18.33 0.43 26.40
C GLY A 17 19.21 0.33 25.15
N THR A 18 18.64 0.46 23.95
CA THR A 18 19.32 0.24 22.66
C THR A 18 19.53 1.51 21.83
N GLY A 19 19.46 2.68 22.46
CA GLY A 19 19.64 3.98 21.80
C GLY A 19 18.72 5.02 22.40
N THR A 20 18.37 6.01 21.58
CA THR A 20 17.53 7.15 21.96
C THR A 20 16.07 6.97 21.52
N TYR A 21 15.18 7.87 21.95
CA TYR A 21 13.82 7.92 21.41
C TYR A 21 13.78 8.22 19.91
N LEU A 22 14.75 8.98 19.38
CA LEU A 22 14.86 9.19 17.94
C LEU A 22 15.13 7.86 17.21
N ASP A 23 16.04 7.04 17.73
CA ASP A 23 16.36 5.73 17.15
C ASP A 23 15.13 4.80 17.14
N MET A 24 14.32 4.87 18.19
CA MET A 24 13.05 4.14 18.29
C MET A 24 12.05 4.56 17.21
N LEU A 25 11.89 5.87 16.95
CA LEU A 25 11.05 6.38 15.87
C LEU A 25 11.58 6.00 14.49
N LEU A 26 12.90 6.06 14.28
CA LEU A 26 13.54 5.66 13.02
C LEU A 26 13.39 4.15 12.76
N ALA A 27 13.50 3.31 13.80
CA ALA A 27 13.21 1.88 13.69
C ALA A 27 11.75 1.62 13.27
N GLY A 28 10.80 2.36 13.86
CA GLY A 28 9.40 2.35 13.45
C GLY A 28 9.21 2.75 11.99
N LEU A 29 9.89 3.82 11.56
CA LEU A 29 9.87 4.30 10.18
C LEU A 29 10.39 3.24 9.18
N VAL A 30 11.48 2.55 9.51
CA VAL A 30 12.00 1.45 8.69
C VAL A 30 10.94 0.35 8.55
N LEU A 31 10.22 0.03 9.63
CA LEU A 31 9.16 -0.96 9.60
C LEU A 31 7.93 -0.51 8.79
N THR A 32 7.55 0.77 8.89
CA THR A 32 6.54 1.41 8.03
C THR A 32 6.91 1.22 6.56
N LEU A 33 8.14 1.56 6.18
CA LEU A 33 8.61 1.48 4.79
C LEU A 33 8.67 0.03 4.29
N LYS A 34 9.18 -0.91 5.09
CA LYS A 34 9.20 -2.35 4.75
C LYS A 34 7.78 -2.88 4.52
N THR A 35 6.85 -2.53 5.40
CA THR A 35 5.45 -2.96 5.33
C THR A 35 4.77 -2.37 4.10
N ALA A 36 4.94 -1.07 3.85
CA ALA A 36 4.38 -0.39 2.71
C ALA A 36 4.96 -0.90 1.38
N ALA A 37 6.26 -1.18 1.31
CA ALA A 37 6.90 -1.70 0.11
C ALA A 37 6.35 -3.10 -0.25
N LEU A 38 6.29 -4.02 0.71
CA LEU A 38 5.74 -5.36 0.47
C LEU A 38 4.25 -5.31 0.11
N ALA A 39 3.46 -4.51 0.84
CA ALA A 39 2.05 -4.27 0.54
C ALA A 39 1.88 -3.72 -0.88
N TRP A 40 2.71 -2.78 -1.30
CA TRP A 40 2.64 -2.18 -2.63
C TRP A 40 2.98 -3.18 -3.74
N VAL A 41 3.97 -4.06 -3.54
CA VAL A 41 4.28 -5.14 -4.48
C VAL A 41 3.08 -6.08 -4.63
N ILE A 42 2.46 -6.50 -3.52
CA ILE A 42 1.24 -7.31 -3.53
C ILE A 42 0.11 -6.56 -4.25
N ALA A 43 -0.06 -5.27 -3.98
CA ALA A 43 -1.08 -4.43 -4.56
C ALA A 43 -0.92 -4.30 -6.08
N LEU A 44 0.29 -4.07 -6.56
CA LEU A 44 0.60 -3.98 -7.98
C LEU A 44 0.36 -5.31 -8.69
N ILE A 45 0.85 -6.43 -8.15
CA ILE A 45 0.70 -7.75 -8.79
C ILE A 45 -0.78 -8.14 -8.85
N THR A 46 -1.44 -8.19 -7.69
CA THR A 46 -2.82 -8.67 -7.60
C THR A 46 -3.79 -7.68 -8.25
N GLY A 47 -3.57 -6.38 -8.05
CA GLY A 47 -4.39 -5.33 -8.64
C GLY A 47 -4.27 -5.29 -10.16
N SER A 48 -3.08 -5.57 -10.70
CA SER A 48 -2.90 -5.64 -12.16
C SER A 48 -3.62 -6.82 -12.77
N ILE A 49 -3.53 -8.00 -12.15
CA ILE A 49 -4.25 -9.20 -12.59
C ILE A 49 -5.76 -8.93 -12.57
N VAL A 50 -6.28 -8.41 -11.46
CA VAL A 50 -7.71 -8.10 -11.31
C VAL A 50 -8.15 -7.00 -12.28
N GLY A 51 -7.35 -5.95 -12.47
CA GLY A 51 -7.64 -4.88 -13.42
C GLY A 51 -7.77 -5.39 -14.86
N VAL A 52 -6.86 -6.27 -15.29
CA VAL A 52 -6.93 -6.93 -16.61
C VAL A 52 -8.17 -7.83 -16.73
N MET A 53 -8.46 -8.64 -15.71
CA MET A 53 -9.63 -9.53 -15.74
C MET A 53 -10.94 -8.76 -15.98
N ARG A 54 -11.05 -7.53 -15.48
CA ARG A 54 -12.21 -6.64 -15.64
C ARG A 54 -12.30 -5.97 -17.01
N THR A 55 -11.31 -6.14 -17.89
CA THR A 55 -11.32 -5.64 -19.29
C THR A 55 -11.34 -6.76 -20.32
N LEU A 56 -11.26 -8.02 -19.88
CA LEU A 56 -11.34 -9.18 -20.76
C LEU A 56 -12.77 -9.37 -21.30
N PRO A 57 -12.93 -9.97 -22.50
CA PRO A 57 -14.25 -10.28 -23.05
C PRO A 57 -14.99 -11.39 -22.27
N SER A 58 -14.31 -12.12 -21.37
CA SER A 58 -14.92 -13.17 -20.57
C SER A 58 -15.80 -12.58 -19.47
N LYS A 59 -17.10 -12.92 -19.50
CA LYS A 59 -18.07 -12.51 -18.46
C LYS A 59 -17.67 -13.03 -17.07
N GLY A 60 -17.15 -14.25 -16.99
CA GLY A 60 -16.71 -14.85 -15.72
C GLY A 60 -15.53 -14.12 -15.09
N ALA A 61 -14.50 -13.80 -15.89
CA ALA A 61 -13.34 -13.03 -15.41
C ALA A 61 -13.75 -11.62 -14.96
N THR A 62 -14.62 -10.97 -15.74
CA THR A 62 -15.12 -9.63 -15.40
C THR A 62 -15.93 -9.64 -14.11
N TRP A 63 -16.81 -10.63 -13.92
CA TRP A 63 -17.61 -10.78 -12.72
C TRP A 63 -16.75 -11.06 -11.48
N PHE A 64 -15.78 -11.98 -11.58
CA PHE A 64 -14.86 -12.25 -10.47
C PHE A 64 -14.07 -10.99 -10.08
N GLY A 65 -13.53 -10.27 -11.07
CA GLY A 65 -12.81 -9.03 -10.82
C GLY A 65 -13.70 -7.94 -10.22
N PHE A 66 -14.96 -7.86 -10.63
CA PHE A 66 -15.95 -6.96 -10.01
C PHE A 66 -16.19 -7.32 -8.55
N ALA A 67 -16.52 -8.58 -8.26
CA ALA A 67 -16.77 -9.06 -6.90
C ALA A 67 -15.57 -8.85 -5.97
N TYR A 68 -14.36 -9.14 -6.45
CA TYR A 68 -13.11 -8.90 -5.73
C TYR A 68 -12.97 -7.42 -5.33
N VAL A 69 -13.11 -6.51 -6.31
CA VAL A 69 -12.93 -5.08 -6.08
C VAL A 69 -13.99 -4.54 -5.13
N GLU A 70 -15.23 -4.96 -5.30
CA GLU A 70 -16.35 -4.54 -4.46
C GLU A 70 -16.17 -5.00 -3.01
N PHE A 71 -15.72 -6.24 -2.80
CA PHE A 71 -15.44 -6.78 -1.47
C PHE A 71 -14.37 -5.97 -0.74
N PHE A 72 -13.20 -5.77 -1.34
CA PHE A 72 -12.08 -5.10 -0.67
C PHE A 72 -12.24 -3.58 -0.55
N ARG A 73 -13.00 -2.94 -1.45
CA ARG A 73 -13.25 -1.49 -1.35
C ARG A 73 -14.31 -1.13 -0.33
N ASN A 74 -15.30 -2.01 -0.14
CA ASN A 74 -16.42 -1.73 0.77
C ASN A 74 -16.15 -2.18 2.21
N MET A 75 -15.11 -2.98 2.45
CA MET A 75 -14.73 -3.37 3.79
C MET A 75 -13.69 -2.39 4.37
N PRO A 76 -13.90 -1.87 5.60
CA PRO A 76 -12.88 -1.06 6.26
C PRO A 76 -11.58 -1.84 6.44
N LEU A 77 -10.43 -1.22 6.13
CA LEU A 77 -9.11 -1.83 6.29
C LEU A 77 -8.87 -2.36 7.71
N LEU A 78 -9.32 -1.62 8.73
CA LEU A 78 -9.19 -2.05 10.13
C LEU A 78 -9.89 -3.39 10.37
N VAL A 79 -11.12 -3.53 9.86
CA VAL A 79 -11.90 -4.78 9.97
C VAL A 79 -11.18 -5.90 9.24
N GLN A 80 -10.58 -5.62 8.07
CA GLN A 80 -9.78 -6.60 7.33
C GLN A 80 -8.62 -7.15 8.15
N LEU A 81 -7.83 -6.27 8.76
CA LEU A 81 -6.69 -6.67 9.58
C LEU A 81 -7.14 -7.49 10.78
N PHE A 82 -8.27 -7.14 11.42
CA PHE A 82 -8.82 -7.90 12.53
C PHE A 82 -9.31 -9.28 12.12
N LEU A 83 -10.04 -9.39 11.01
CA LEU A 83 -10.48 -10.68 10.50
C LEU A 83 -9.29 -11.59 10.19
N TRP A 84 -8.22 -11.04 9.63
CA TRP A 84 -7.07 -11.85 9.20
C TRP A 84 -6.15 -12.22 10.34
N PHE A 85 -6.00 -11.33 11.32
CA PHE A 85 -5.11 -11.56 12.46
C PHE A 85 -5.78 -12.39 13.55
N PHE A 86 -7.03 -12.07 13.90
CA PHE A 86 -7.71 -12.69 15.04
C PHE A 86 -8.70 -13.80 14.65
N VAL A 87 -9.40 -13.67 13.52
CA VAL A 87 -10.49 -14.61 13.18
C VAL A 87 -10.01 -15.76 12.28
N LEU A 88 -9.22 -15.45 11.24
CA LEU A 88 -8.73 -16.43 10.27
C LEU A 88 -7.99 -17.62 10.92
N PRO A 89 -7.08 -17.43 11.91
CA PRO A 89 -6.42 -18.56 12.55
C PRO A 89 -7.38 -19.48 13.33
N GLU A 90 -8.53 -18.97 13.79
CA GLU A 90 -9.50 -19.73 14.59
C GLU A 90 -10.45 -20.57 13.72
N ILE A 91 -10.70 -20.14 12.48
CA ILE A 91 -11.56 -20.87 11.53
C ILE A 91 -10.80 -21.90 10.68
N LEU A 92 -9.47 -21.79 10.63
CA LEU A 92 -8.62 -22.73 9.91
C LEU A 92 -8.51 -24.08 10.66
N PRO A 93 -8.19 -25.18 9.95
CA PRO A 93 -7.84 -26.45 10.60
C PRO A 93 -6.76 -26.24 11.66
N LYS A 94 -6.87 -26.94 12.81
CA LYS A 94 -6.03 -26.71 14.01
C LYS A 94 -4.54 -26.56 13.72
N ALA A 95 -3.97 -27.40 12.86
CA ALA A 95 -2.55 -27.33 12.49
C ALA A 95 -2.18 -26.02 11.78
N ALA A 96 -2.99 -25.57 10.81
CA ALA A 96 -2.77 -24.33 10.08
C ALA A 96 -3.02 -23.10 10.96
N GLY A 97 -4.04 -23.14 11.81
CA GLY A 97 -4.33 -22.09 12.79
C GLY A 97 -3.19 -21.89 13.78
N LEU A 98 -2.67 -22.98 14.36
CA LEU A 98 -1.51 -22.94 15.26
C LEU A 98 -0.26 -22.41 14.56
N TRP A 99 0.00 -22.88 13.33
CA TRP A 99 1.14 -22.40 12.53
C TRP A 99 1.07 -20.89 12.31
N LEU A 100 -0.11 -20.35 11.98
CA LEU A 100 -0.28 -18.92 11.75
C LEU A 100 -0.10 -18.08 13.03
N LYS A 101 -0.58 -18.59 14.18
CA LYS A 101 -0.39 -17.92 15.49
C LYS A 101 1.06 -17.93 15.96
N GLN A 102 1.84 -18.95 15.59
CA GLN A 102 3.25 -19.09 15.96
C GLN A 102 4.19 -18.40 14.98
N LEU A 103 3.65 -17.78 13.91
CA LEU A 103 4.44 -17.19 12.86
C LEU A 103 5.27 -16.00 13.40
N PRO A 104 6.61 -15.99 13.24
CA PRO A 104 7.44 -14.87 13.69
C PRO A 104 7.05 -13.57 12.98
N ASN A 105 6.86 -12.49 13.75
CA ASN A 105 6.38 -11.21 13.24
C ASN A 105 5.02 -11.32 12.52
N ALA A 106 4.10 -12.14 13.03
CA ALA A 106 2.74 -12.26 12.47
C ALA A 106 2.06 -10.90 12.19
N PRO A 107 2.15 -9.87 13.06
CA PRO A 107 1.55 -8.56 12.76
C PRO A 107 2.10 -7.91 11.48
N PHE A 108 3.40 -8.09 11.19
CA PHE A 108 4.03 -7.54 10.00
C PHE A 108 3.47 -8.20 8.73
N TRP A 109 3.41 -9.53 8.70
CA TRP A 109 2.90 -10.26 7.55
C TRP A 109 1.42 -9.98 7.31
N THR A 110 0.61 -10.00 8.37
CA THR A 110 -0.81 -9.69 8.26
C THR A 110 -1.05 -8.25 7.81
N ALA A 111 -0.28 -7.29 8.30
CA ALA A 111 -0.36 -5.91 7.84
C ALA A 111 0.04 -5.78 6.36
N ALA A 112 1.18 -6.33 5.96
CA ALA A 112 1.66 -6.23 4.58
C ALA A 112 0.68 -6.88 3.58
N ILE A 113 0.18 -8.06 3.91
CA ILE A 113 -0.78 -8.78 3.06
C ILE A 113 -2.14 -8.07 3.07
N GLY A 114 -2.63 -7.68 4.25
CA GLY A 114 -3.93 -7.00 4.41
C GLY A 114 -4.00 -5.66 3.70
N VAL A 115 -3.03 -4.78 3.96
CA VAL A 115 -2.90 -3.51 3.25
C VAL A 115 -2.68 -3.76 1.76
N GLY A 116 -1.89 -4.77 1.39
CA GLY A 116 -1.64 -5.11 -0.01
C GLY A 116 -2.90 -5.44 -0.81
N PHE A 117 -3.74 -6.34 -0.30
CA PHE A 117 -5.00 -6.70 -0.97
C PHE A 117 -6.04 -5.57 -0.93
N PHE A 118 -6.08 -4.80 0.16
CA PHE A 118 -6.94 -3.61 0.25
C PHE A 118 -6.57 -2.57 -0.82
N MET A 119 -5.27 -2.30 -0.99
CA MET A 119 -4.77 -1.36 -1.99
C MET A 119 -4.84 -1.93 -3.41
N SER A 120 -4.76 -3.25 -3.57
CA SER A 120 -4.84 -3.88 -4.89
C SER A 120 -6.17 -3.65 -5.59
N ALA A 121 -7.27 -3.56 -4.84
CA ALA A 121 -8.57 -3.24 -5.41
C ALA A 121 -8.61 -1.83 -6.02
N ARG A 122 -7.88 -0.87 -5.43
CA ARG A 122 -7.72 0.48 -5.98
C ARG A 122 -6.84 0.48 -7.22
N VAL A 123 -5.70 -0.23 -7.17
CA VAL A 123 -4.82 -0.44 -8.34
C VAL A 123 -5.59 -1.07 -9.50
N ALA A 124 -6.45 -2.06 -9.22
CA ALA A 124 -7.28 -2.71 -10.25
C ALA A 124 -8.25 -1.74 -10.93
N VAL A 125 -8.86 -0.82 -10.17
CA VAL A 125 -9.71 0.24 -10.73
C VAL A 125 -8.90 1.18 -11.61
N GLN A 126 -7.72 1.61 -11.15
CA GLN A 126 -6.86 2.49 -11.95
C GLN A 126 -6.39 1.82 -13.23
N LEU A 127 -5.94 0.56 -13.17
CA LEU A 127 -5.51 -0.16 -14.37
C LEU A 127 -6.67 -0.39 -15.34
N GLN A 128 -7.85 -0.74 -14.85
CA GLN A 128 -9.04 -0.87 -15.69
C GLN A 128 -9.34 0.46 -16.41
N ALA A 129 -9.37 1.57 -15.68
CA ALA A 129 -9.60 2.90 -16.26
C ALA A 129 -8.51 3.27 -17.29
N GLY A 130 -7.25 2.97 -16.98
CA GLY A 130 -6.12 3.20 -17.89
C GLY A 130 -6.15 2.38 -19.16
N ILE A 131 -6.63 1.14 -19.11
CA ILE A 131 -6.80 0.31 -20.31
C ILE A 131 -7.99 0.83 -21.14
N LEU A 132 -9.10 1.21 -20.49
CA LEU A 132 -10.30 1.67 -21.16
C LEU A 132 -10.17 3.09 -21.74
N SER A 133 -9.23 3.91 -21.26
CA SER A 133 -8.94 5.22 -21.83
C SER A 133 -8.15 5.16 -23.14
N LEU A 134 -7.56 4.00 -23.48
CA LEU A 134 -6.85 3.81 -24.73
C LEU A 134 -7.81 3.81 -25.93
N PRO A 135 -7.41 4.37 -27.09
CA PRO A 135 -8.22 4.32 -28.31
C PRO A 135 -8.53 2.87 -28.69
N ARG A 136 -9.80 2.59 -29.02
CA ARG A 136 -10.25 1.25 -29.44
C ARG A 136 -9.43 0.68 -30.61
N GLY A 137 -8.87 1.56 -31.45
CA GLY A 137 -7.98 1.23 -32.56
C GLY A 137 -6.74 0.44 -32.15
N GLN A 138 -6.17 0.67 -30.96
CA GLN A 138 -4.98 -0.06 -30.48
C GLN A 138 -5.26 -1.56 -30.35
N LYS A 139 -6.41 -1.91 -29.77
CA LYS A 139 -6.84 -3.30 -29.62
C LYS A 139 -7.16 -3.93 -30.98
N MET A 140 -7.83 -3.19 -31.87
CA MET A 140 -8.15 -3.68 -33.22
C MET A 140 -6.89 -3.90 -34.06
N ALA A 141 -5.92 -3.00 -33.99
CA ALA A 141 -4.64 -3.11 -34.70
C ALA A 141 -3.83 -4.32 -34.19
N ALA A 142 -3.79 -4.55 -32.88
CA ALA A 142 -3.15 -5.73 -32.32
C ALA A 142 -3.74 -7.03 -32.88
N THR A 143 -5.07 -7.13 -32.93
CA THR A 143 -5.76 -8.30 -33.52
C THR A 143 -5.55 -8.40 -35.04
N ALA A 144 -5.52 -7.28 -35.76
CA ALA A 144 -5.25 -7.26 -37.21
C ALA A 144 -3.83 -7.72 -37.56
N LEU A 145 -2.85 -7.51 -36.67
CA LEU A 145 -1.49 -8.02 -36.77
C LEU A 145 -1.37 -9.50 -36.37
N GLY A 146 -2.47 -10.18 -36.06
CA GLY A 146 -2.49 -11.60 -35.68
C GLY A 146 -2.02 -11.86 -34.24
N LEU A 147 -1.91 -10.82 -33.39
CA LEU A 147 -1.54 -11.02 -31.98
C LEU A 147 -2.69 -11.71 -31.24
N THR A 148 -2.33 -12.71 -30.44
CA THR A 148 -3.28 -13.32 -29.48
C THR A 148 -3.70 -12.29 -28.42
N THR A 149 -4.82 -12.51 -27.74
CA THR A 149 -5.29 -11.61 -26.68
C THR A 149 -4.20 -11.34 -25.63
N VAL A 150 -3.48 -12.39 -25.19
CA VAL A 150 -2.40 -12.24 -24.21
C VAL A 150 -1.25 -11.38 -24.76
N GLN A 151 -0.87 -11.58 -26.01
CA GLN A 151 0.16 -10.79 -26.67
C GLN A 151 -0.27 -9.33 -26.85
N GLY A 152 -1.52 -9.08 -27.25
CA GLY A 152 -2.07 -7.73 -27.38
C GLY A 152 -2.07 -6.98 -26.03
N TYR A 153 -2.42 -7.65 -24.93
CA TYR A 153 -2.29 -7.06 -23.60
C TYR A 153 -0.83 -6.81 -23.21
N ARG A 154 0.04 -7.82 -23.33
CA ARG A 154 1.45 -7.75 -22.90
C ARG A 154 2.25 -6.71 -23.67
N TYR A 155 2.06 -6.62 -24.99
CA TYR A 155 2.92 -5.82 -25.87
C TYR A 155 2.32 -4.48 -26.26
N VAL A 156 0.99 -4.30 -26.19
CA VAL A 156 0.34 -3.05 -26.63
C VAL A 156 -0.37 -2.36 -25.47
N LEU A 157 -1.36 -3.03 -24.86
CA LEU A 157 -2.26 -2.34 -23.92
C LEU A 157 -1.62 -2.06 -22.56
N LEU A 158 -0.98 -3.05 -21.93
CA LEU A 158 -0.41 -2.89 -20.58
C LEU A 158 0.73 -1.89 -20.53
N PRO A 159 1.74 -1.93 -21.43
CA PRO A 159 2.80 -0.94 -21.42
C PRO A 159 2.25 0.48 -21.55
N MET A 160 1.23 0.70 -22.38
CA MET A 160 0.62 2.02 -22.53
C MET A 160 -0.22 2.42 -21.30
N ALA A 161 -1.06 1.52 -20.81
CA ALA A 161 -1.94 1.77 -19.67
C ALA A 161 -1.13 2.13 -18.41
N PHE A 162 -0.04 1.41 -18.10
CA PHE A 162 0.79 1.71 -16.94
C PHE A 162 1.44 3.09 -16.99
N ARG A 163 1.80 3.57 -18.19
CA ARG A 163 2.37 4.92 -18.37
C ARG A 163 1.32 6.01 -18.13
N ILE A 164 0.08 5.76 -18.54
CA ILE A 164 -1.04 6.69 -18.35
C ILE A 164 -1.46 6.78 -16.88
N ILE A 165 -1.48 5.65 -16.17
CA ILE A 165 -1.96 5.59 -14.78
C ILE A 165 -0.87 5.84 -13.75
N LEU A 166 0.37 6.11 -14.17
CA LEU A 166 1.48 6.33 -13.24
C LEU A 166 1.18 7.48 -12.24
N PRO A 167 0.62 8.64 -12.65
CA PRO A 167 0.24 9.69 -11.70
C PRO A 167 -0.79 9.27 -10.62
N PRO A 168 -1.93 8.63 -10.95
CA PRO A 168 -2.82 8.14 -9.90
C PRO A 168 -2.20 7.01 -9.06
N LEU A 169 -1.30 6.18 -9.61
CA LEU A 169 -0.57 5.19 -8.82
C LEU A 169 0.35 5.82 -7.77
N THR A 170 0.95 6.99 -8.04
CA THR A 170 1.68 7.77 -7.04
C THR A 170 0.81 8.07 -5.82
N SER A 171 -0.44 8.48 -6.04
CA SER A 171 -1.38 8.78 -4.96
C SER A 171 -1.76 7.53 -4.17
N GLU A 172 -1.98 6.39 -4.84
CA GLU A 172 -2.26 5.12 -4.18
C GLU A 172 -1.06 4.59 -3.39
N PHE A 173 0.17 4.82 -3.84
CA PHE A 173 1.35 4.44 -3.08
C PHE A 173 1.49 5.27 -1.79
N LEU A 174 1.24 6.58 -1.84
CA LEU A 174 1.21 7.43 -0.64
C LEU A 174 0.12 6.97 0.35
N ASN A 175 -1.06 6.59 -0.15
CA ASN A 175 -2.12 6.02 0.67
C ASN A 175 -1.69 4.67 1.29
N THR A 176 -0.92 3.86 0.57
CA THR A 176 -0.38 2.59 1.09
C THR A 176 0.50 2.84 2.31
N ILE A 177 1.39 3.83 2.26
CA ILE A 177 2.26 4.22 3.38
C ILE A 177 1.42 4.70 4.57
N LYS A 178 0.41 5.54 4.35
CA LYS A 178 -0.46 6.03 5.44
C LYS A 178 -1.29 4.90 6.07
N ASN A 179 -1.75 3.97 5.25
CA ASN A 179 -2.58 2.85 5.70
C ASN A 179 -1.82 1.83 6.56
N THR A 180 -0.48 1.80 6.54
CA THR A 180 0.27 0.94 7.46
C THR A 180 0.09 1.36 8.92
N ALA A 181 -0.24 2.62 9.20
CA ALA A 181 -0.48 3.10 10.57
C ALA A 181 -1.64 2.37 11.26
N VAL A 182 -2.59 1.84 10.50
CA VAL A 182 -3.72 1.05 11.04
C VAL A 182 -3.21 -0.26 11.66
N ALA A 183 -2.04 -0.77 11.27
CA ALA A 183 -1.49 -2.01 11.79
C ALA A 183 -1.11 -1.97 13.28
N ILE A 184 -1.05 -0.79 13.90
CA ILE A 184 -0.90 -0.66 15.36
C ILE A 184 -1.98 -1.44 16.12
N THR A 185 -3.18 -1.59 15.54
CA THR A 185 -4.31 -2.26 16.19
C THR A 185 -4.15 -3.77 16.30
N ILE A 186 -3.25 -4.36 15.50
CA ILE A 186 -2.84 -5.77 15.59
C ILE A 186 -1.44 -5.92 16.21
N GLY A 187 -0.93 -4.86 16.85
CA GLY A 187 0.34 -4.89 17.59
C GLY A 187 1.59 -4.65 16.75
N LEU A 188 1.48 -4.17 15.49
CA LEU A 188 2.65 -3.79 14.72
C LEU A 188 3.16 -2.41 15.15
N LEU A 189 4.33 -2.36 15.80
CA LEU A 189 4.97 -1.12 16.24
C LEU A 189 5.78 -0.46 15.11
N GLU A 190 5.07 -0.04 14.06
CA GLU A 190 5.58 0.85 13.01
C GLU A 190 5.64 2.31 13.50
N LEU A 191 5.94 3.30 12.65
CA LEU A 191 6.17 4.70 13.08
C LEU A 191 5.11 5.28 14.04
N THR A 192 3.81 5.12 13.74
CA THR A 192 2.72 5.58 14.62
C THR A 192 2.69 4.77 15.91
N GLY A 193 2.96 3.47 15.83
CA GLY A 193 3.12 2.59 17.00
C GLY A 193 4.27 3.03 17.91
N GLN A 194 5.43 3.36 17.34
CA GLN A 194 6.59 3.85 18.09
C GLN A 194 6.32 5.22 18.71
N ALA A 195 5.63 6.11 17.99
CA ALA A 195 5.23 7.40 18.53
C ALA A 195 4.26 7.24 19.72
N ARG A 196 3.28 6.34 19.61
CA ARG A 196 2.38 6.02 20.72
C ARG A 196 3.15 5.48 21.92
N SER A 197 4.07 4.55 21.68
CA SER A 197 4.89 3.95 22.74
C SER A 197 5.83 4.97 23.40
N MET A 198 6.46 5.86 22.62
CA MET A 198 7.23 6.99 23.13
C MET A 198 6.37 7.88 24.04
N GLN A 199 5.15 8.21 23.62
CA GLN A 199 4.19 8.93 24.44
C GLN A 199 3.91 8.22 25.77
N GLU A 200 3.72 6.91 25.74
CA GLU A 200 3.33 6.13 26.93
C GLU A 200 4.46 6.07 27.96
N PHE A 201 5.72 6.04 27.50
CA PHE A 201 6.88 6.02 28.39
C PHE A 201 7.34 7.40 28.86
N SER A 202 7.23 8.43 28.03
CA SER A 202 7.76 9.78 28.32
C SER A 202 6.69 10.78 28.77
N PHE A 203 5.40 10.46 28.56
CA PHE A 203 4.26 11.37 28.68
C PHE A 203 4.34 12.62 27.77
N GLN A 204 5.23 12.62 26.78
CA GLN A 204 5.42 13.72 25.81
C GLN A 204 4.60 13.47 24.54
N VAL A 205 3.31 13.78 24.61
CA VAL A 205 2.34 13.51 23.52
C VAL A 205 2.61 14.37 22.29
N PHE A 206 2.83 15.68 22.48
CA PHE A 206 2.98 16.60 21.36
C PHE A 206 4.28 16.33 20.60
N GLU A 207 5.39 16.10 21.28
CA GLU A 207 6.69 15.81 20.70
C GLU A 207 6.67 14.51 19.89
N ALA A 208 6.10 13.44 20.46
CA ALA A 208 6.05 12.13 19.82
C ALA A 208 5.24 12.16 18.50
N PHE A 209 4.02 12.71 18.52
CA PHE A 209 3.18 12.77 17.32
C PHE A 209 3.60 13.85 16.33
N THR A 210 4.22 14.95 16.79
CA THR A 210 4.82 15.93 15.88
C THR A 210 5.98 15.32 15.12
N ALA A 211 6.87 14.58 15.81
CA ALA A 211 7.96 13.87 15.16
C ALA A 211 7.46 12.84 14.14
N ALA A 212 6.47 12.01 14.52
CA ALA A 212 5.86 11.05 13.59
C ALA A 212 5.26 11.74 12.36
N THR A 213 4.54 12.84 12.55
CA THR A 213 3.95 13.63 11.46
C THR A 213 5.02 14.16 10.52
N ILE A 214 6.08 14.77 11.05
CA ILE A 214 7.21 15.27 10.25
C ILE A 214 7.86 14.13 9.48
N LEU A 215 8.10 12.97 10.10
CA LEU A 215 8.70 11.82 9.43
C LEU A 215 7.81 11.28 8.30
N TYR A 216 6.49 11.15 8.50
CA TYR A 216 5.56 10.80 7.41
C TYR A 216 5.57 11.83 6.28
N LEU A 217 5.62 13.13 6.60
CA LEU A 217 5.69 14.20 5.60
C LEU A 217 6.98 14.14 4.79
N LEU A 218 8.12 13.94 5.44
CA LEU A 218 9.43 13.79 4.79
C LEU A 218 9.44 12.59 3.85
N VAL A 219 8.97 11.43 4.31
CA VAL A 219 8.85 10.23 3.46
C VAL A 219 7.94 10.49 2.27
N ASN A 220 6.77 11.06 2.48
CA ASN A 220 5.84 11.37 1.40
C ASN A 220 6.44 12.36 0.40
N ALA A 221 7.17 13.38 0.86
CA ALA A 221 7.84 14.35 0.00
C ALA A 221 8.94 13.69 -0.86
N VAL A 222 9.73 12.80 -0.27
CA VAL A 222 10.74 12.00 -1.00
C VAL A 222 10.06 11.12 -2.06
N VAL A 223 8.99 10.41 -1.70
CA VAL A 223 8.24 9.55 -2.61
C VAL A 223 7.61 10.35 -3.76
N VAL A 224 6.95 11.48 -3.47
CA VAL A 224 6.37 12.35 -4.50
C VAL A 224 7.44 12.85 -5.45
N THR A 225 8.59 13.28 -4.92
CA THR A 225 9.69 13.78 -5.74
C THR A 225 10.23 12.67 -6.65
N ALA A 226 10.49 11.48 -6.10
CA ALA A 226 10.93 10.32 -6.87
C ALA A 226 9.93 9.92 -7.96
N MET A 227 8.63 9.90 -7.63
CA MET A 227 7.57 9.58 -8.59
C MET A 227 7.42 10.65 -9.67
N ARG A 228 7.58 11.94 -9.35
CA ARG A 228 7.59 13.00 -10.38
C ARG A 228 8.72 12.84 -11.39
N PHE A 229 9.90 12.40 -10.95
CA PHE A 229 11.00 12.08 -11.86
C PHE A 229 10.64 10.89 -12.75
N LEU A 230 10.06 9.84 -12.18
CA LEU A 230 9.59 8.67 -12.93
C LEU A 230 8.50 9.02 -13.94
N GLU A 231 7.52 9.83 -13.54
CA GLU A 231 6.43 10.32 -14.40
C GLU A 231 6.97 11.08 -15.61
N ARG A 232 7.93 11.99 -15.41
CA ARG A 232 8.57 12.72 -16.51
C ARG A 232 9.33 11.81 -17.47
N TRP A 233 10.00 10.78 -16.95
CA TRP A 233 10.75 9.83 -17.77
C TRP A 233 9.85 8.93 -18.61
N VAL A 234 8.67 8.61 -18.10
CA VAL A 234 7.74 7.63 -18.68
C VAL A 234 6.63 8.31 -19.52
N ALA A 235 6.54 9.64 -19.44
CA ALA A 235 5.53 10.44 -20.13
C ALA A 235 5.50 10.17 -21.65
N ILE A 236 4.30 9.95 -22.18
CA ILE A 236 4.06 9.76 -23.62
C ILE A 236 3.58 11.10 -24.20
N PRO A 237 4.32 11.69 -25.16
CA PRO A 237 3.87 12.89 -25.86
C PRO A 237 2.48 12.68 -26.49
N GLY A 238 1.52 13.57 -26.18
CA GLY A 238 0.17 13.56 -26.74
C GLY A 238 -0.87 12.70 -26.02
N TYR A 239 -0.50 11.87 -25.04
CA TYR A 239 -1.43 10.99 -24.30
C TYR A 239 -1.72 11.49 -22.87
N ILE A 240 -2.18 12.73 -22.74
CA ILE A 240 -2.48 13.44 -21.47
C ILE A 240 -1.22 14.06 -20.85
N THR A 241 -0.92 15.27 -21.30
CA THR A 241 -0.33 16.29 -20.42
C THR A 241 -1.51 17.01 -19.80
N GLY A 242 -1.90 16.60 -18.58
CA GLY A 242 -2.71 17.47 -17.74
C GLY A 242 -1.93 18.75 -17.52
N LYS A 243 -2.48 19.88 -17.97
CA LYS A 243 -2.02 21.20 -17.53
C LYS A 243 -2.27 21.35 -16.04
#